data_AF-A0A948D6H1-F1
#
_entry.id   AF-A0A948D6H1-F1
#
_cell.length_a   1.000
_cell.length_b   1.000
_cell.length_c   1.000
_cell.angle_alpha   90.00
_cell.angle_beta   90.00
_cell.angle_gamma   90.00
#
_symmetry.space_group_name_H-M   'P 1'
#
loop_
_entity.id
_entity.type
_entity.pdbx_description
1 polymer ?
#
loop_
_entity_poly.entity_id
_entity_poly.type
_entity_poly.pdbx_seq_one_letter_code
_entity_poly.pdbx_strand_id
1 'polypeptide(L)'
;MRSVLQVLLVVFFLSSLSSCSALHYLQAPKAKEMTADRFEEMTGHSLLDVCTKEDVLGYLYDDGVFVKKIWGGRVQVSPTGQTIKLAYTKESFDKLKLFLGNDFSVGPGLENVHHIYIYFEDIQKFDLVDFQPMIEYMGKGNIGLLKKKFVVSMIKVSSFRVEAFQKIKGEFGAEFRPYPLMKAQLASGATSTKEEEQSAYNVFVGYKLYAGKDWIIKFDKMPKMDVNITSPEKDKVIDRVRMRVRGKISNYEKLSDKYKNQMWLYLMVRDEYEDNWLLQKRATVNDTGDFEGIIHLGSLESGDGHRYSIAAFVTYFKINREVNSVIPILPFNKGKDIISVSRKDSF
;
A
#
# COMPACT_ATOMS: atom_id res chain seq x y z
N MET A 1 -23.49 4.80 77.47
CA MET A 1 -23.31 5.85 76.44
C MET A 1 -22.23 5.56 75.39
N ARG A 2 -21.11 4.88 75.70
CA ARG A 2 -20.06 4.57 74.69
C ARG A 2 -20.52 3.68 73.51
N SER A 3 -21.44 2.76 73.75
CA SER A 3 -21.87 1.78 72.74
C SER A 3 -22.80 2.35 71.66
N VAL A 4 -23.61 3.36 71.98
CA VAL A 4 -24.55 3.98 71.03
C VAL A 4 -23.81 4.88 70.02
N LEU A 5 -22.77 5.57 70.49
CA LEU A 5 -21.93 6.42 69.64
C LEU A 5 -21.13 5.60 68.61
N GLN A 6 -20.66 4.41 69.01
CA GLN A 6 -19.95 3.50 68.10
C GLN A 6 -20.87 2.93 67.01
N VAL A 7 -22.11 2.59 67.35
CA VAL A 7 -23.10 2.11 66.36
C VAL A 7 -23.45 3.22 65.35
N LEU A 8 -23.65 4.45 65.82
CA LEU A 8 -23.90 5.60 64.94
C LEU A 8 -22.73 5.90 64.00
N LEU A 9 -21.49 5.80 64.49
CA LEU A 9 -20.28 5.98 63.67
C LEU A 9 -20.14 4.89 62.59
N VAL A 10 -20.47 3.65 62.92
CA VAL A 10 -20.44 2.52 61.96
C VAL A 10 -21.52 2.67 60.90
N VAL A 11 -22.74 3.09 61.29
CA VAL A 11 -23.83 3.36 60.33
C VAL A 11 -23.48 4.53 59.42
N PHE A 12 -22.88 5.60 59.94
CA PHE A 12 -22.44 6.74 59.13
C PHE A 12 -21.34 6.34 58.14
N PHE A 13 -20.35 5.53 58.56
CA PHE A 13 -19.33 4.98 57.68
C PHE A 13 -19.90 4.04 56.60
N LEU A 14 -20.89 3.21 56.94
CA LEU A 14 -21.54 2.31 55.98
C LEU A 14 -22.38 3.09 54.94
N SER A 15 -22.99 4.20 55.34
CA SER A 15 -23.75 5.08 54.43
C SER A 15 -22.87 5.95 53.53
N SER A 16 -21.68 6.34 53.99
CA SER A 16 -20.72 7.08 53.16
C SER A 16 -19.96 6.16 52.19
N LEU A 17 -19.71 4.90 52.56
CA LEU A 17 -19.11 3.89 51.68
C LEU A 17 -20.02 3.49 50.50
N SER A 18 -21.34 3.48 50.71
CA SER A 18 -22.33 3.18 49.65
C SER A 18 -22.56 4.36 48.68
N SER A 19 -22.03 5.54 49.00
CA SER A 19 -22.04 6.71 48.10
C SER A 19 -20.83 6.73 47.16
N CYS A 20 -19.72 6.07 47.52
CA CYS A 20 -18.54 5.93 46.66
C CYS A 20 -18.68 4.82 45.61
N SER A 21 -19.47 3.78 45.88
CA SER A 21 -19.77 2.71 44.90
C SER A 21 -20.77 3.16 43.82
N ALA A 22 -21.60 4.16 44.09
CA ALA A 22 -22.51 4.76 43.11
C ALA A 22 -21.78 5.64 42.07
N LEU A 23 -20.66 6.28 42.44
CA LEU A 23 -19.81 7.03 41.51
C LEU A 23 -19.00 6.12 40.57
N HIS A 24 -18.63 4.91 41.01
CA HIS A 24 -18.03 3.90 40.14
C HIS A 24 -19.02 3.33 39.12
N TYR A 25 -20.32 3.36 39.41
CA TYR A 25 -21.39 2.94 38.49
C TYR A 25 -21.57 3.87 37.28
N LEU A 26 -21.08 5.11 37.35
CA LEU A 26 -21.00 6.03 36.21
C LEU A 26 -19.74 5.82 35.35
N GLN A 27 -18.83 4.94 35.78
CA GLN A 27 -17.55 4.66 35.10
C GLN A 27 -17.18 3.18 35.04
N ALA A 28 -18.14 2.25 35.19
CA ALA A 28 -17.96 0.99 34.47
C ALA A 28 -17.93 1.39 33.00
N PRO A 29 -16.84 1.14 32.24
CA PRO A 29 -16.90 1.37 30.82
C PRO A 29 -18.01 0.45 30.35
N LYS A 30 -19.19 1.01 30.05
CA LYS A 30 -20.10 0.40 29.09
C LYS A 30 -19.15 -0.04 27.99
N ALA A 31 -19.08 -1.34 27.73
CA ALA A 31 -18.42 -1.85 26.55
C ALA A 31 -19.16 -1.15 25.41
N LYS A 32 -18.70 0.06 25.07
CA LYS A 32 -19.10 0.81 23.89
C LYS A 32 -19.03 -0.25 22.82
N GLU A 33 -20.18 -0.54 22.21
CA GLU A 33 -20.34 -1.48 21.10
C GLU A 33 -19.00 -1.56 20.38
N MET A 34 -18.26 -2.63 20.64
CA MET A 34 -16.86 -2.75 20.26
C MET A 34 -16.86 -3.03 18.77
N THR A 35 -17.04 -1.95 18.00
CA THR A 35 -17.02 -1.94 16.56
C THR A 35 -15.58 -2.13 16.08
N ALA A 36 -15.44 -2.55 14.83
CA ALA A 36 -14.19 -2.70 14.09
C ALA A 36 -13.26 -1.46 14.14
N ASP A 37 -13.74 -0.34 14.68
CA ASP A 37 -13.06 0.95 14.79
C ASP A 37 -11.80 0.95 15.64
N ARG A 38 -11.57 0.05 16.61
CA ARG A 38 -10.34 0.16 17.43
C ARG A 38 -9.06 -0.05 16.63
N PHE A 39 -9.09 -0.92 15.64
CA PHE A 39 -7.95 -1.13 14.74
C PHE A 39 -7.76 0.07 13.82
N GLU A 40 -8.85 0.60 13.26
CA GLU A 40 -8.84 1.78 12.38
C GLU A 40 -8.45 3.05 13.15
N GLU A 41 -8.92 3.24 14.37
CA GLU A 41 -8.59 4.36 15.26
C GLU A 41 -7.10 4.38 15.60
N MET A 42 -6.52 3.21 15.91
CA MET A 42 -5.10 3.12 16.29
C MET A 42 -4.15 3.20 15.10
N THR A 43 -4.54 2.65 13.94
CA THR A 43 -3.62 2.51 12.80
C THR A 43 -3.96 3.43 11.63
N GLY A 44 -5.19 3.91 11.52
CA GLY A 44 -5.74 4.54 10.33
C GLY A 44 -5.95 3.57 9.15
N HIS A 45 -6.01 2.26 9.40
CA HIS A 45 -6.22 1.22 8.40
C HIS A 45 -7.50 0.45 8.69
N SER A 46 -8.26 0.16 7.65
CA SER A 46 -9.38 -0.76 7.75
C SER A 46 -8.84 -2.19 7.83
N LEU A 47 -9.49 -3.02 8.65
CA LEU A 47 -9.12 -4.43 8.80
C LEU A 47 -9.39 -5.17 7.49
N LEU A 48 -8.45 -6.04 7.07
CA LEU A 48 -8.67 -6.96 5.96
C LEU A 48 -9.71 -8.01 6.40
N ASP A 49 -10.76 -8.19 5.59
CA ASP A 49 -11.80 -9.19 5.87
C ASP A 49 -11.23 -10.61 5.93
N VAL A 50 -10.10 -10.84 5.25
CA VAL A 50 -9.32 -12.10 5.28
C VAL A 50 -7.83 -11.76 5.30
N CYS A 51 -7.07 -12.41 6.18
CA CYS A 51 -5.61 -12.29 6.21
C CYS A 51 -5.00 -12.89 4.93
N THR A 52 -4.46 -12.05 4.04
CA THR A 52 -3.79 -12.50 2.82
C THR A 52 -2.28 -12.48 3.00
N LYS A 53 -1.60 -13.49 2.46
CA LYS A 53 -0.13 -13.46 2.29
C LYS A 53 0.30 -12.66 1.06
N GLU A 54 -0.62 -12.45 0.12
CA GLU A 54 -0.36 -11.68 -1.10
C GLU A 54 -0.26 -10.19 -0.77
N ASP A 55 0.75 -9.55 -1.37
CA ASP A 55 0.93 -8.10 -1.34
C ASP A 55 -0.08 -7.42 -2.26
N VAL A 56 -1.09 -6.78 -1.67
CA VAL A 56 -2.12 -6.04 -2.41
C VAL A 56 -1.80 -4.55 -2.56
N LEU A 57 -0.56 -4.11 -2.28
CA LEU A 57 -0.16 -2.72 -2.53
C LEU A 57 -0.30 -2.37 -4.02
N GLY A 58 -0.98 -1.25 -4.26
CA GLY A 58 -1.28 -0.75 -5.59
C GLY A 58 -2.43 -1.46 -6.31
N TYR A 59 -3.21 -2.31 -5.62
CA TYR A 59 -4.40 -2.93 -6.20
C TYR A 59 -5.60 -1.99 -6.14
N LEU A 60 -6.46 -2.08 -7.15
CA LEU A 60 -7.80 -1.48 -7.15
C LEU A 60 -8.68 -2.14 -6.11
N TYR A 61 -9.34 -1.32 -5.32
CA TYR A 61 -10.42 -1.72 -4.43
C TYR A 61 -11.75 -1.29 -5.02
N ASP A 62 -12.61 -2.27 -5.31
CA ASP A 62 -13.88 -2.11 -6.02
C ASP A 62 -14.92 -3.02 -5.37
N ASP A 63 -16.00 -2.44 -4.87
CA ASP A 63 -17.13 -3.15 -4.25
C ASP A 63 -16.74 -4.27 -3.26
N GLY A 64 -15.78 -3.99 -2.38
CA GLY A 64 -15.34 -4.96 -1.37
C GLY A 64 -14.20 -5.88 -1.79
N VAL A 65 -13.77 -5.83 -3.05
CA VAL A 65 -12.81 -6.80 -3.62
C VAL A 65 -11.56 -6.10 -4.16
N PHE A 66 -10.40 -6.75 -3.97
CA PHE A 66 -9.14 -6.35 -4.61
C PHE A 66 -9.04 -7.00 -5.99
N VAL A 67 -9.18 -6.21 -7.05
CA VAL A 67 -9.42 -6.76 -8.39
C VAL A 67 -8.14 -6.87 -9.23
N LYS A 68 -7.27 -5.84 -9.18
CA LYS A 68 -6.14 -5.74 -10.10
C LYS A 68 -5.04 -4.83 -9.58
N LYS A 69 -3.79 -5.27 -9.68
CA LYS A 69 -2.60 -4.44 -9.48
C LYS A 69 -2.48 -3.41 -10.61
N ILE A 70 -2.48 -2.13 -10.26
CA ILE A 70 -2.41 -1.03 -11.24
C ILE A 70 -1.44 0.10 -10.83
N TRP A 71 -0.87 0.03 -9.62
CA TRP A 71 0.13 0.98 -9.15
C TRP A 71 1.41 0.24 -8.81
N GLY A 72 2.52 0.83 -9.26
CA GLY A 72 3.87 0.48 -8.84
C GLY A 72 4.48 1.65 -8.08
N GLY A 73 5.57 1.39 -7.38
CA GLY A 73 6.25 2.40 -6.59
C GLY A 73 7.27 1.80 -5.65
N ARG A 74 7.95 2.65 -4.90
CA ARG A 74 8.87 2.19 -3.86
C ARG A 74 8.05 1.86 -2.62
N VAL A 75 8.27 0.68 -2.05
CA VAL A 75 7.66 0.33 -0.77
C VAL A 75 8.60 0.75 0.34
N GLN A 76 8.10 1.56 1.26
CA GLN A 76 8.79 1.89 2.51
C GLN A 76 8.22 1.01 3.62
N VAL A 77 9.12 0.36 4.36
CA VAL A 77 8.76 -0.44 5.53
C VAL A 77 9.16 0.31 6.78
N SER A 78 8.25 0.40 7.74
CA SER A 78 8.51 1.02 9.04
C SER A 78 7.95 0.14 10.16
N PRO A 79 8.74 -0.14 11.22
CA PRO A 79 8.18 -0.76 12.41
C PRO A 79 7.27 0.25 13.11
N THR A 80 6.13 -0.21 13.59
CA THR A 80 5.24 0.65 14.40
C THR A 80 5.66 0.66 15.87
N GLY A 81 6.35 -0.40 16.33
CA GLY A 81 6.76 -0.58 17.73
C GLY A 81 5.59 -0.81 18.69
N GLN A 82 4.39 -1.08 18.17
CA GLN A 82 3.15 -1.18 18.95
C GLN A 82 2.55 -2.58 18.82
N THR A 83 2.13 -3.14 19.96
CA THR A 83 1.25 -4.31 20.00
C THR A 83 -0.20 -3.82 20.07
N ILE A 84 -1.06 -4.28 19.16
CA ILE A 84 -2.48 -3.90 19.14
C ILE A 84 -3.29 -5.00 19.78
N LYS A 85 -4.04 -4.67 20.82
CA LYS A 85 -4.98 -5.59 21.48
C LYS A 85 -6.40 -5.29 21.04
N LEU A 86 -7.01 -6.21 20.29
CA LEU A 86 -8.43 -6.20 19.96
C LEU A 86 -9.20 -7.10 20.92
N ALA A 87 -10.44 -6.72 21.22
CA ALA A 87 -11.32 -7.41 22.13
C ALA A 87 -12.66 -7.68 21.45
N TYR A 88 -13.09 -8.94 21.50
CA TYR A 88 -14.31 -9.41 20.87
C TYR A 88 -15.21 -10.04 21.91
N THR A 89 -16.50 -9.71 21.87
CA THR A 89 -17.54 -10.31 22.72
C THR A 89 -18.29 -11.39 21.94
N LYS A 90 -19.13 -12.17 22.64
CA LYS A 90 -19.94 -13.25 22.04
C LYS A 90 -20.67 -12.84 20.76
N GLU A 91 -21.25 -11.64 20.72
CA GLU A 91 -21.99 -11.11 19.56
C GLU A 91 -21.12 -10.92 18.31
N SER A 92 -19.79 -10.87 18.48
CA SER A 92 -18.83 -10.68 17.39
C SER A 92 -18.08 -11.95 17.02
N PHE A 93 -18.40 -13.11 17.61
CA PHE A 93 -17.66 -14.35 17.35
C PHE A 93 -17.87 -14.87 15.94
N ASP A 94 -19.04 -14.69 15.33
CA ASP A 94 -19.25 -15.08 13.94
C ASP A 94 -18.43 -14.23 12.98
N LYS A 95 -18.25 -12.94 13.28
CA LYS A 95 -17.32 -12.07 12.53
C LYS A 95 -15.87 -12.49 12.73
N LEU A 96 -15.50 -12.93 13.94
CA LEU A 96 -14.16 -13.42 14.25
C LEU A 96 -13.85 -14.74 13.52
N LYS A 97 -14.84 -15.63 13.36
CA LYS A 97 -14.71 -16.84 12.52
C LYS A 97 -14.52 -16.49 11.04
N LEU A 98 -15.25 -15.49 10.53
CA LEU A 98 -15.05 -14.99 9.17
C LEU A 98 -13.65 -14.37 9.00
N PHE A 99 -13.23 -13.55 9.96
CA PHE A 99 -11.93 -12.86 9.97
C PHE A 99 -10.73 -13.81 10.04
N LEU A 100 -10.81 -14.84 10.89
CA LEU A 100 -9.75 -15.84 11.05
C LEU A 100 -9.85 -17.00 10.04
N GLY A 101 -10.88 -16.99 9.19
CA GLY A 101 -11.13 -17.97 8.14
C GLY A 101 -11.56 -19.35 8.63
N ASN A 102 -11.70 -20.30 7.70
CA ASN A 102 -12.03 -21.71 7.96
C ASN A 102 -11.00 -22.44 8.85
N ASP A 103 -9.87 -21.80 9.07
CA ASP A 103 -8.72 -22.26 9.85
C ASP A 103 -8.87 -22.00 11.36
N PHE A 104 -9.90 -21.23 11.73
CA PHE A 104 -10.28 -21.02 13.10
C PHE A 104 -11.45 -21.94 13.46
N SER A 105 -11.14 -23.22 13.63
CA SER A 105 -12.08 -24.20 14.17
C SER A 105 -12.11 -24.09 15.70
N VAL A 106 -12.87 -23.11 16.22
CA VAL A 106 -13.21 -23.17 17.64
C VAL A 106 -14.11 -24.37 17.82
N GLY A 107 -13.59 -25.40 18.50
CA GLY A 107 -14.37 -26.58 18.83
C GLY A 107 -15.69 -26.22 19.54
N PRO A 108 -16.60 -27.19 19.71
CA PRO A 108 -17.83 -26.98 20.49
C PRO A 108 -17.45 -26.49 21.89
N GLY A 109 -17.61 -25.18 22.16
CA GLY A 109 -17.03 -24.57 23.36
C GLY A 109 -17.16 -23.05 23.52
N LEU A 110 -17.42 -22.29 22.44
CA LEU A 110 -17.62 -20.83 22.54
C LEU A 110 -18.83 -20.41 23.38
N GLU A 111 -19.77 -21.32 23.65
CA GLU A 111 -20.94 -21.08 24.51
C GLU A 111 -20.53 -20.54 25.89
N ASN A 112 -19.37 -20.96 26.40
CA ASN A 112 -18.86 -20.55 27.71
C ASN A 112 -17.82 -19.42 27.64
N VAL A 113 -17.39 -19.03 26.44
CA VAL A 113 -16.43 -17.93 26.25
C VAL A 113 -17.17 -16.60 26.30
N HIS A 114 -16.80 -15.75 27.26
CA HIS A 114 -17.36 -14.41 27.42
C HIS A 114 -16.77 -13.41 26.42
N HIS A 115 -15.45 -13.43 26.27
CA HIS A 115 -14.73 -12.55 25.35
C HIS A 115 -13.42 -13.19 24.88
N ILE A 116 -12.91 -12.70 23.75
CA ILE A 116 -11.66 -13.11 23.12
C ILE A 116 -10.80 -11.86 22.91
N TYR A 117 -9.54 -11.91 23.30
CA TYR A 117 -8.54 -10.94 22.89
C TYR A 117 -7.71 -11.49 21.73
N ILE A 118 -7.50 -10.65 20.72
CA ILE A 118 -6.49 -10.86 19.68
C ILE A 118 -5.40 -9.81 19.89
N TYR A 119 -4.17 -10.25 20.07
CA TYR A 119 -3.00 -9.39 20.13
C TYR A 119 -2.30 -9.49 18.78
N PHE A 120 -2.05 -8.36 18.14
CA PHE A 120 -1.19 -8.24 16.97
C PHE A 120 0.17 -7.73 17.42
N GLU A 121 1.20 -8.48 17.09
CA GLU A 121 2.56 -8.25 17.56
C GLU A 121 3.50 -8.03 16.36
N ASP A 122 4.64 -7.39 16.62
CA ASP A 122 5.68 -7.11 15.63
C ASP A 122 5.11 -6.49 14.35
N ILE A 123 4.30 -5.45 14.56
CA ILE A 123 3.53 -4.79 13.51
C ILE A 123 4.45 -3.90 12.67
N GLN A 124 4.52 -4.21 11.39
CA GLN A 124 5.22 -3.46 10.37
C GLN A 124 4.23 -2.78 9.43
N LYS A 125 4.45 -1.50 9.15
CA LYS A 125 3.69 -0.74 8.17
C LYS A 125 4.45 -0.68 6.86
N PHE A 126 3.76 -1.03 5.79
CA PHE A 126 4.25 -1.00 4.43
C PHE A 126 3.51 0.11 3.69
N ASP A 127 4.23 1.14 3.28
CA ASP A 127 3.68 2.27 2.54
C ASP A 127 4.21 2.26 1.11
N LEU A 128 3.31 2.36 0.13
CA LEU A 128 3.67 2.65 -1.24
C LEU A 128 3.97 4.15 -1.34
N VAL A 129 5.26 4.48 -1.32
CA VAL A 129 5.76 5.85 -1.50
C VAL A 129 6.14 6.07 -2.97
N ASP A 130 5.93 7.28 -3.45
CA ASP A 130 6.18 7.66 -4.85
C ASP A 130 5.39 6.80 -5.85
N PHE A 131 4.15 6.43 -5.50
CA PHE A 131 3.30 5.64 -6.37
C PHE A 131 3.06 6.34 -7.69
N GLN A 132 3.35 5.65 -8.80
CA GLN A 132 3.07 6.14 -10.14
C GLN A 132 2.01 5.27 -10.77
N PRO A 133 1.04 5.88 -11.48
CA PRO A 133 0.01 5.11 -12.14
C PRO A 133 0.70 4.24 -13.17
N MET A 134 0.51 2.91 -13.08
CA MET A 134 0.59 2.13 -14.30
C MET A 134 -0.61 2.44 -15.23
N ILE A 135 -1.44 3.43 -14.87
CA ILE A 135 -2.58 3.85 -15.67
C ILE A 135 -2.20 4.53 -16.98
N GLU A 136 -1.01 5.12 -17.09
CA GLU A 136 -0.54 5.63 -18.39
C GLU A 136 -0.37 4.51 -19.43
N TYR A 137 -0.25 3.25 -19.00
CA TYR A 137 -0.26 2.07 -19.87
C TYR A 137 -1.67 1.59 -20.24
N MET A 138 -2.73 2.11 -19.62
CA MET A 138 -4.06 1.50 -19.70
C MET A 138 -4.92 2.01 -20.87
N GLY A 139 -4.50 3.01 -21.63
CA GLY A 139 -5.28 3.49 -22.79
C GLY A 139 -6.64 4.10 -22.42
N LYS A 140 -7.34 4.68 -23.41
CA LYS A 140 -8.58 5.46 -23.18
C LYS A 140 -9.71 4.67 -22.50
N GLY A 141 -9.79 3.36 -22.74
CA GLY A 141 -10.85 2.49 -22.19
C GLY A 141 -10.79 2.30 -20.68
N ASN A 142 -9.64 2.58 -20.05
CA ASN A 142 -9.39 2.29 -18.65
C ASN A 142 -9.37 3.54 -17.75
N ILE A 143 -9.72 4.72 -18.28
CA ILE A 143 -9.85 5.97 -17.51
C ILE A 143 -10.84 5.80 -16.34
N GLY A 144 -11.86 4.93 -16.48
CA GLY A 144 -12.79 4.61 -15.42
C GLY A 144 -12.12 4.03 -14.17
N LEU A 145 -10.98 3.35 -14.31
CA LEU A 145 -10.22 2.76 -13.21
C LEU A 145 -9.53 3.83 -12.36
N LEU A 146 -9.19 4.99 -12.93
CA LEU A 146 -8.64 6.12 -12.17
C LEU A 146 -9.61 6.68 -11.13
N LYS A 147 -10.91 6.47 -11.33
CA LYS A 147 -11.93 6.98 -10.40
C LYS A 147 -12.08 6.08 -9.17
N LYS A 148 -11.52 4.86 -9.21
CA LYS A 148 -11.62 3.88 -8.14
C LYS A 148 -10.53 4.09 -7.10
N LYS A 149 -10.78 3.61 -5.89
CA LYS A 149 -9.80 3.66 -4.80
C LYS A 149 -8.75 2.57 -5.02
N PHE A 150 -7.55 2.76 -4.49
CA PHE A 150 -6.51 1.74 -4.52
C PHE A 150 -5.75 1.68 -3.20
N VAL A 151 -5.15 0.53 -2.92
CA VAL A 151 -4.41 0.28 -1.67
C VAL A 151 -3.03 0.93 -1.75
N VAL A 152 -2.71 1.81 -0.79
CA VAL A 152 -1.41 2.51 -0.71
C VAL A 152 -0.61 2.17 0.53
N SER A 153 -1.26 1.61 1.53
CA SER A 153 -0.59 1.20 2.76
C SER A 153 -1.19 -0.08 3.26
N MET A 154 -0.34 -0.91 3.86
CA MET A 154 -0.73 -2.15 4.51
C MET A 154 -0.04 -2.31 5.85
N ILE A 155 -0.76 -2.96 6.76
CA ILE A 155 -0.22 -3.39 8.04
C ILE A 155 0.05 -4.87 7.96
N LYS A 156 1.30 -5.24 8.20
CA LYS A 156 1.76 -6.61 8.34
C LYS A 156 2.03 -6.90 9.80
N VAL A 157 1.62 -8.06 10.26
CA VAL A 157 1.92 -8.56 11.60
C VAL A 157 2.76 -9.81 11.46
N SER A 158 3.74 -9.98 12.34
CA SER A 158 4.64 -11.15 12.30
C SER A 158 4.10 -12.29 13.15
N SER A 159 3.40 -11.93 14.24
CA SER A 159 2.65 -12.85 15.08
C SER A 159 1.33 -12.22 15.51
N PHE A 160 0.36 -13.09 15.74
CA PHE A 160 -0.81 -12.74 16.54
C PHE A 160 -0.97 -13.79 17.65
N ARG A 161 -1.52 -13.38 18.79
CA ARG A 161 -1.87 -14.25 19.92
C ARG A 161 -3.37 -14.12 20.20
N VAL A 162 -4.03 -15.24 20.45
CA VAL A 162 -5.47 -15.26 20.77
C VAL A 162 -5.67 -15.78 22.19
N GLU A 163 -6.36 -15.01 23.03
CA GLU A 163 -6.69 -15.40 24.41
C GLU A 163 -8.21 -15.36 24.59
N ALA A 164 -8.81 -16.49 24.94
CA ALA A 164 -10.25 -16.57 25.24
C ALA A 164 -10.46 -16.59 26.75
N PHE A 165 -11.54 -15.96 27.21
CA PHE A 165 -11.86 -15.89 28.63
C PHE A 165 -13.29 -16.34 28.88
N GLN A 166 -13.49 -17.15 29.90
CA GLN A 166 -14.81 -17.54 30.41
C GLN A 166 -15.11 -16.80 31.71
N LYS A 167 -16.38 -16.41 31.87
CA LYS A 167 -16.86 -15.79 33.11
C LYS A 167 -17.10 -16.88 34.16
N ILE A 168 -16.50 -16.75 35.34
CA ILE A 168 -16.56 -17.75 36.42
C ILE A 168 -17.62 -17.40 37.47
N LYS A 169 -17.80 -16.11 37.79
CA LYS A 169 -18.76 -15.63 38.81
C LYS A 169 -19.35 -14.25 38.48
N GLY A 170 -20.61 -14.02 38.90
CA GLY A 170 -21.22 -12.75 39.38
C GLY A 170 -21.39 -11.56 38.44
N GLU A 171 -22.48 -10.79 38.59
CA GLU A 171 -22.69 -9.47 37.96
C GLU A 171 -21.90 -8.35 38.66
N PHE A 172 -21.48 -8.56 39.91
CA PHE A 172 -20.59 -7.68 40.67
C PHE A 172 -19.30 -8.43 41.01
N GLY A 173 -18.14 -7.92 40.58
CA GLY A 173 -16.84 -8.59 40.76
C GLY A 173 -16.64 -9.77 39.81
N ALA A 174 -16.91 -9.56 38.52
CA ALA A 174 -16.78 -10.61 37.52
C ALA A 174 -15.33 -11.12 37.43
N GLU A 175 -15.13 -12.36 37.84
CA GLU A 175 -13.86 -13.07 37.67
C GLU A 175 -13.85 -13.82 36.33
N PHE A 176 -12.77 -13.64 35.58
CA PHE A 176 -12.55 -14.29 34.30
C PHE A 176 -11.32 -15.18 34.38
N ARG A 177 -11.41 -16.40 33.85
CA ARG A 177 -10.23 -17.27 33.65
C ARG A 177 -9.98 -17.50 32.17
N PRO A 178 -8.72 -17.72 31.77
CA PRO A 178 -8.40 -18.23 30.46
C PRO A 178 -9.24 -19.47 30.14
N TYR A 179 -9.73 -19.55 28.91
CA TYR A 179 -10.49 -20.68 28.40
C TYR A 179 -9.50 -21.68 27.77
N PRO A 180 -9.41 -22.91 28.30
CA PRO A 180 -8.32 -23.85 27.96
C PRO A 180 -8.43 -24.54 26.58
N LEU A 181 -9.44 -24.24 25.77
CA LEU A 181 -9.76 -24.99 24.55
C LEU A 181 -9.95 -24.11 23.30
N MET A 182 -8.94 -23.32 22.92
CA MET A 182 -8.87 -22.82 21.54
C MET A 182 -7.84 -23.62 20.75
N LYS A 183 -8.30 -24.45 19.81
CA LYS A 183 -7.46 -25.02 18.76
C LYS A 183 -7.63 -24.14 17.52
N ALA A 184 -6.64 -23.33 17.15
CA ALA A 184 -6.55 -22.81 15.79
C ALA A 184 -5.91 -23.90 14.94
N GLN A 185 -6.62 -24.38 13.91
CA GLN A 185 -6.16 -25.45 13.03
C GLN A 185 -6.14 -24.91 11.59
N LEU A 186 -4.96 -24.54 11.09
CA LEU A 186 -4.83 -23.92 9.77
C LEU A 186 -4.76 -24.93 8.61
N ALA A 187 -5.33 -24.57 7.46
CA ALA A 187 -5.34 -25.32 6.21
C ALA A 187 -3.96 -25.53 5.57
N SER A 188 -2.89 -24.88 6.07
CA SER A 188 -1.53 -25.06 5.54
C SER A 188 -0.75 -26.23 6.17
N GLY A 189 -1.41 -27.18 6.84
CA GLY A 189 -0.83 -28.50 7.17
C GLY A 189 0.29 -28.52 8.21
N ALA A 190 0.58 -27.41 8.91
CA ALA A 190 1.55 -27.37 10.00
C ALA A 190 0.83 -27.18 11.34
N THR A 191 0.49 -28.30 11.99
CA THR A 191 0.03 -28.31 13.38
C THR A 191 1.23 -28.16 14.31
N SER A 192 1.34 -27.02 15.02
CA SER A 192 2.22 -26.95 16.19
C SER A 192 1.49 -27.53 17.40
N THR A 193 1.99 -28.65 17.92
CA THR A 193 1.59 -29.19 19.22
C THR A 193 2.40 -28.48 20.31
N LYS A 194 1.96 -27.29 20.71
CA LYS A 194 2.32 -26.73 22.01
C LYS A 194 1.07 -26.15 22.66
N GLU A 195 0.80 -26.61 23.87
CA GLU A 195 -0.39 -26.29 24.67
C GLU A 195 -0.42 -24.86 25.22
N GLU A 196 0.57 -24.02 24.95
CA GLU A 196 0.60 -22.63 25.42
C GLU A 196 1.18 -21.74 24.31
N GLU A 197 0.44 -20.65 24.02
CA GLU A 197 0.71 -19.65 22.97
C GLU A 197 0.64 -20.15 21.51
N GLN A 198 -0.51 -19.93 20.87
CA GLN A 198 -0.62 -19.97 19.41
C GLN A 198 0.00 -18.71 18.84
N SER A 199 1.21 -18.83 18.29
CA SER A 199 1.91 -17.73 17.64
C SER A 199 2.52 -18.11 16.29
N ALA A 200 2.65 -17.05 15.49
CA ALA A 200 3.40 -16.86 14.23
C ALA A 200 2.67 -17.14 12.90
N TYR A 201 2.37 -16.06 12.16
CA TYR A 201 2.61 -15.95 10.71
C TYR A 201 2.70 -14.48 10.25
N ASN A 202 3.62 -14.23 9.32
CA ASN A 202 3.79 -12.98 8.56
C ASN A 202 2.60 -12.76 7.59
N VAL A 203 1.57 -12.01 7.97
CA VAL A 203 0.37 -11.75 7.15
C VAL A 203 -0.02 -10.29 7.16
N PHE A 204 -0.69 -9.83 6.09
CA PHE A 204 -1.30 -8.51 6.06
C PHE A 204 -2.68 -8.56 6.72
N VAL A 205 -2.94 -7.62 7.63
CA VAL A 205 -4.17 -7.56 8.44
C VAL A 205 -4.92 -6.25 8.30
N GLY A 206 -4.29 -5.21 7.77
CA GLY A 206 -4.92 -3.92 7.56
C GLY A 206 -4.51 -3.30 6.24
N TYR A 207 -5.38 -2.47 5.69
CA TYR A 207 -5.14 -1.73 4.46
C TYR A 207 -5.64 -0.29 4.56
N LYS A 208 -4.98 0.61 3.84
CA LYS A 208 -5.43 2.00 3.66
C LYS A 208 -5.60 2.30 2.19
N LEU A 209 -6.75 2.89 1.88
CA LEU A 209 -7.11 3.28 0.54
C LEU A 209 -6.76 4.73 0.24
N TYR A 210 -6.37 4.97 -0.99
CA TYR A 210 -6.26 6.30 -1.58
C TYR A 210 -7.33 6.48 -2.65
N ALA A 211 -7.92 7.67 -2.71
CA ALA A 211 -8.92 7.99 -3.73
C ALA A 211 -8.21 8.33 -5.04
N GLY A 212 -8.27 7.44 -6.04
CA GLY A 212 -7.58 7.66 -7.32
C GLY A 212 -7.96 8.95 -8.04
N LYS A 213 -9.18 9.46 -7.79
CA LYS A 213 -9.64 10.78 -8.27
C LYS A 213 -8.73 11.94 -7.86
N ASP A 214 -8.07 11.85 -6.70
CA ASP A 214 -7.20 12.91 -6.18
C ASP A 214 -5.89 12.99 -6.99
N TRP A 215 -5.56 11.91 -7.72
CA TRP A 215 -4.48 11.83 -8.69
C TRP A 215 -4.92 12.07 -10.14
N ILE A 216 -6.22 12.22 -10.43
CA ILE A 216 -6.69 12.53 -11.78
C ILE A 216 -6.30 13.98 -12.10
N ILE A 217 -5.09 14.13 -12.62
CA ILE A 217 -4.81 15.26 -13.49
C ILE A 217 -5.59 14.99 -14.78
N LYS A 218 -6.44 15.92 -15.21
CA LYS A 218 -7.24 15.77 -16.45
C LYS A 218 -6.31 15.75 -17.68
N PHE A 219 -5.70 14.61 -17.96
CA PHE A 219 -4.82 14.37 -19.11
C PHE A 219 -5.51 14.74 -20.43
N ASP A 220 -6.82 14.56 -20.50
CA ASP A 220 -7.65 14.89 -21.67
C ASP A 220 -7.58 16.36 -22.08
N LYS A 221 -7.34 17.25 -21.10
CA LYS A 221 -7.23 18.69 -21.28
C LYS A 221 -5.78 19.16 -21.43
N MET A 222 -4.81 18.25 -21.30
CA MET A 222 -3.41 18.60 -21.50
C MET A 222 -3.12 18.73 -23.00
N PRO A 223 -2.36 19.76 -23.41
CA PRO A 223 -1.90 19.88 -24.79
C PRO A 223 -1.13 18.62 -25.19
N LYS A 224 -1.35 18.15 -26.42
CA LYS A 224 -0.55 17.08 -27.00
C LYS A 224 0.61 17.72 -27.72
N MET A 225 1.81 17.22 -27.46
CA MET A 225 3.04 17.77 -28.00
C MET A 225 3.70 16.72 -28.87
N ASP A 226 3.97 17.06 -30.13
CA ASP A 226 4.78 16.21 -31.00
C ASP A 226 6.26 16.54 -30.81
N VAL A 227 7.08 15.52 -30.67
CA VAL A 227 8.53 15.66 -30.51
C VAL A 227 9.19 15.09 -31.75
N ASN A 228 10.17 15.80 -32.32
CA ASN A 228 10.95 15.32 -33.46
C ASN A 228 12.42 15.27 -33.06
N ILE A 229 13.10 14.16 -33.33
CA ILE A 229 14.53 13.99 -33.16
C ILE A 229 15.22 14.44 -34.45
N THR A 230 16.11 15.43 -34.34
CA THR A 230 16.86 15.98 -35.49
C THR A 230 18.29 15.48 -35.55
N SER A 231 18.84 15.04 -34.42
CA SER A 231 20.15 14.40 -34.35
C SER A 231 20.12 13.33 -33.27
N PRO A 232 20.66 12.12 -33.51
CA PRO A 232 21.31 11.69 -34.75
C PRO A 232 20.32 11.54 -35.91
N GLU A 233 20.83 11.51 -37.13
CA GLU A 233 20.04 11.12 -38.30
C GLU A 233 19.66 9.64 -38.19
N LYS A 234 18.52 9.30 -38.80
CA LYS A 234 18.06 7.92 -38.87
C LYS A 234 19.10 7.04 -39.59
N ASP A 235 19.32 5.85 -39.06
CA ASP A 235 20.25 4.83 -39.53
C ASP A 235 21.73 5.26 -39.52
N LYS A 236 22.06 6.31 -38.74
CA LYS A 236 23.45 6.72 -38.52
C LYS A 236 24.24 5.67 -37.73
N VAL A 237 25.51 5.51 -38.09
CA VAL A 237 26.49 4.71 -37.33
C VAL A 237 27.16 5.57 -36.26
N ILE A 238 27.18 5.08 -35.03
CA ILE A 238 27.70 5.76 -33.83
C ILE A 238 28.93 5.02 -33.30
N ASP A 239 30.01 5.76 -33.09
CA ASP A 239 31.35 5.26 -32.75
C ASP A 239 31.64 5.21 -31.23
N ARG A 240 30.59 5.26 -30.41
CA ARG A 240 30.71 5.46 -28.96
C ARG A 240 29.49 4.98 -28.19
N VAL A 241 29.72 4.65 -26.92
CA VAL A 241 28.69 4.22 -25.95
C VAL A 241 27.64 5.30 -25.66
N ARG A 242 28.09 6.55 -25.52
CA ARG A 242 27.23 7.68 -25.16
C ARG A 242 27.05 8.60 -26.33
N MET A 243 25.80 8.92 -26.64
CA MET A 243 25.52 9.88 -27.68
C MET A 243 24.58 10.99 -27.24
N ARG A 244 24.77 12.14 -27.88
CA ARG A 244 23.91 13.30 -27.72
C ARG A 244 22.75 13.20 -28.70
N VAL A 245 21.55 13.35 -28.17
CA VAL A 245 20.31 13.41 -28.94
C VAL A 245 19.75 14.82 -28.84
N ARG A 246 19.36 15.38 -29.99
CA ARG A 246 18.76 16.70 -30.11
C ARG A 246 17.49 16.62 -30.93
N GLY A 247 16.61 17.57 -30.69
CA GLY A 247 15.38 17.67 -31.44
C GLY A 247 14.56 18.87 -31.03
N LYS A 248 13.31 18.89 -31.49
CA LYS A 248 12.38 19.99 -31.25
C LYS A 248 11.00 19.49 -30.87
N ILE A 249 10.38 20.20 -29.95
CA ILE A 249 8.98 20.03 -29.57
C ILE A 249 8.13 20.93 -30.47
N SER A 250 7.28 20.32 -31.28
CA SER A 250 6.39 20.99 -32.23
C SER A 250 5.38 21.86 -31.49
N ASN A 251 5.15 23.09 -31.99
CA ASN A 251 4.22 24.05 -31.40
C ASN A 251 4.51 24.43 -29.92
N TYR A 252 5.75 24.24 -29.43
CA TYR A 252 6.13 24.60 -28.06
C TYR A 252 5.84 26.07 -27.71
N GLU A 253 6.07 26.99 -28.65
CA GLU A 253 5.81 28.41 -28.48
C GLU A 253 4.33 28.73 -28.19
N LYS A 254 3.40 27.89 -28.68
CA LYS A 254 1.96 28.04 -28.48
C LYS A 254 1.48 27.52 -27.12
N LEU A 255 2.34 26.87 -26.34
CA LEU A 255 2.01 26.44 -24.98
C LEU A 255 1.99 27.62 -24.03
N SER A 256 1.04 27.61 -23.10
CA SER A 256 1.08 28.52 -21.96
C SER A 256 2.20 28.13 -20.98
N ASP A 257 2.71 29.12 -20.24
CA ASP A 257 3.82 28.93 -19.31
C ASP A 257 3.51 27.89 -18.22
N LYS A 258 2.24 27.78 -17.82
CA LYS A 258 1.78 26.73 -16.91
C LYS A 258 2.16 25.34 -17.41
N TYR A 259 1.90 25.04 -18.69
CA TYR A 259 2.21 23.74 -19.26
C TYR A 259 3.70 23.58 -19.54
N LYS A 260 4.38 24.63 -20.00
CA LYS A 260 5.85 24.63 -20.20
C LYS A 260 6.57 24.25 -18.90
N ASN A 261 6.19 24.88 -17.78
CA ASN A 261 6.81 24.65 -16.46
C ASN A 261 6.54 23.26 -15.88
N GLN A 262 5.45 22.60 -16.28
CA GLN A 262 5.08 21.26 -15.84
C GLN A 262 5.62 20.15 -16.74
N MET A 263 6.16 20.50 -17.91
CA MET A 263 6.53 19.57 -18.95
C MET A 263 7.88 18.91 -18.66
N TRP A 264 7.94 17.60 -18.91
CA TRP A 264 9.13 16.77 -18.80
C TRP A 264 9.37 16.07 -20.13
N LEU A 265 10.59 16.16 -20.67
CA LEU A 265 11.00 15.42 -21.86
C LEU A 265 11.93 14.27 -21.47
N TYR A 266 11.58 13.09 -21.94
CA TYR A 266 12.28 11.85 -21.66
C TYR A 266 12.80 11.23 -22.96
N LEU A 267 13.98 10.64 -22.85
CA LEU A 267 14.60 9.84 -23.89
C LEU A 267 14.63 8.39 -23.46
N MET A 268 14.43 7.48 -24.39
CA MET A 268 14.51 6.05 -24.15
C MET A 268 15.31 5.38 -25.23
N VAL A 269 15.95 4.27 -24.87
CA VAL A 269 16.71 3.43 -25.80
C VAL A 269 16.24 2.00 -25.66
N ARG A 270 16.14 1.30 -26.78
CA ARG A 270 15.93 -0.14 -26.81
C ARG A 270 16.91 -0.77 -27.78
N ASP A 271 17.60 -1.79 -27.33
CA ASP A 271 18.44 -2.66 -28.16
C ASP A 271 17.56 -3.59 -29.00
N GLU A 272 17.99 -3.97 -30.20
CA GLU A 272 17.21 -4.85 -31.08
C GLU A 272 16.94 -6.25 -30.51
N TYR A 273 17.75 -6.71 -29.54
CA TYR A 273 17.57 -8.00 -28.86
C TYR A 273 16.82 -7.89 -27.53
N GLU A 274 16.49 -6.68 -27.09
CA GLU A 274 15.80 -6.43 -25.83
C GLU A 274 14.34 -6.04 -26.08
N ASP A 275 13.42 -6.64 -25.32
CA ASP A 275 12.00 -6.28 -25.40
C ASP A 275 11.70 -4.93 -24.73
N ASN A 276 12.48 -4.58 -23.70
CA ASN A 276 12.21 -3.46 -22.82
C ASN A 276 12.90 -2.16 -23.25
N TRP A 277 12.25 -1.04 -23.00
CA TRP A 277 12.81 0.30 -23.19
C TRP A 277 13.50 0.79 -21.93
N LEU A 278 14.73 1.27 -22.09
CA LEU A 278 15.53 1.84 -21.02
C LEU A 278 15.38 3.37 -21.00
N LEU A 279 14.72 3.88 -19.96
CA LEU A 279 14.56 5.31 -19.71
C LEU A 279 15.91 5.94 -19.38
N GLN A 280 16.28 6.95 -20.14
CA GLN A 280 17.54 7.67 -20.00
C GLN A 280 17.39 8.87 -19.05
N LYS A 281 18.51 9.56 -18.79
CA LYS A 281 18.47 10.83 -18.07
C LYS A 281 17.58 11.84 -18.81
N ARG A 282 16.90 12.69 -18.04
CA ARG A 282 16.02 13.75 -18.54
C ARG A 282 16.78 14.61 -19.57
N ALA A 283 16.10 14.94 -20.67
CA ALA A 283 16.60 15.91 -21.62
C ALA A 283 16.25 17.34 -21.17
N THR A 284 17.16 18.27 -21.40
CA THR A 284 16.94 19.68 -21.14
C THR A 284 16.20 20.28 -22.33
N VAL A 285 15.16 21.08 -22.06
CA VAL A 285 14.40 21.81 -23.06
C VAL A 285 14.66 23.30 -22.83
N ASN A 286 14.95 24.04 -23.90
CA ASN A 286 15.14 25.49 -23.83
C ASN A 286 13.83 26.26 -24.05
N ASP A 287 13.92 27.59 -24.05
CA ASP A 287 12.75 28.48 -24.17
C ASP A 287 12.11 28.46 -25.57
N THR A 288 12.79 27.94 -26.59
CA THR A 288 12.29 27.76 -27.96
C THR A 288 11.74 26.37 -28.23
N GLY A 289 11.79 25.46 -27.24
CA GLY A 289 11.31 24.09 -27.35
C GLY A 289 12.28 23.13 -28.03
N ASP A 290 13.52 23.55 -28.27
CA ASP A 290 14.59 22.66 -28.66
C ASP A 290 15.10 21.90 -27.43
N PHE A 291 15.42 20.63 -27.61
CA PHE A 291 15.88 19.78 -26.53
C PHE A 291 17.24 19.16 -26.83
N GLU A 292 17.98 18.88 -25.76
CA GLU A 292 19.21 18.11 -25.78
C GLU A 292 19.23 17.12 -24.62
N GLY A 293 19.60 15.87 -24.90
CA GLY A 293 19.84 14.85 -23.89
C GLY A 293 20.96 13.91 -24.26
N ILE A 294 21.43 13.13 -23.29
CA ILE A 294 22.47 12.13 -23.47
C ILE A 294 21.86 10.76 -23.19
N ILE A 295 22.06 9.84 -24.13
CA ILE A 295 21.62 8.45 -24.01
C ILE A 295 22.82 7.50 -24.00
N HIS A 296 22.61 6.31 -23.46
CA HIS A 296 23.58 5.21 -23.48
C HIS A 296 23.08 4.11 -24.42
N LEU A 297 23.92 3.74 -25.39
CA LEU A 297 23.68 2.66 -26.35
C LEU A 297 24.38 1.39 -25.85
N GLY A 298 23.83 0.77 -24.80
CA GLY A 298 24.39 -0.45 -24.20
C GLY A 298 25.69 -0.24 -23.41
N SER A 299 26.40 -1.32 -23.14
CA SER A 299 27.70 -1.36 -22.44
C SER A 299 28.87 -1.45 -23.43
N LEU A 300 30.12 -1.25 -22.97
CA LEU A 300 31.30 -1.49 -23.83
C LEU A 300 31.40 -2.96 -24.28
N GLU A 301 31.00 -3.89 -23.43
CA GLU A 301 31.21 -5.34 -23.63
C GLU A 301 30.14 -5.98 -24.52
N SER A 302 28.92 -5.42 -24.54
CA SER A 302 27.74 -6.07 -25.11
C SER A 302 26.98 -5.21 -26.10
N GLY A 303 27.47 -4.01 -26.43
CA GLY A 303 26.69 -3.02 -27.19
C GLY A 303 27.24 -2.67 -28.57
N ASP A 304 28.41 -3.20 -28.94
CA ASP A 304 29.02 -2.99 -30.24
C ASP A 304 28.38 -3.88 -31.32
N GLY A 305 28.20 -3.35 -32.52
CA GLY A 305 27.54 -4.03 -33.65
C GLY A 305 26.02 -4.08 -33.60
N HIS A 306 25.40 -3.57 -32.53
CA HIS A 306 23.95 -3.65 -32.32
C HIS A 306 23.20 -2.46 -32.94
N ARG A 307 21.94 -2.72 -33.31
CA ARG A 307 20.97 -1.66 -33.66
C ARG A 307 20.18 -1.22 -32.44
N TYR A 308 20.06 0.10 -32.26
CA TYR A 308 19.30 0.72 -31.19
C TYR A 308 18.15 1.54 -31.75
N SER A 309 16.98 1.42 -31.13
CA SER A 309 15.86 2.32 -31.31
C SER A 309 15.88 3.39 -30.21
N ILE A 310 15.83 4.66 -30.61
CA ILE A 310 15.79 5.81 -29.71
C ILE A 310 14.41 6.44 -29.83
N ALA A 311 13.77 6.68 -28.70
CA ALA A 311 12.48 7.37 -28.65
C ALA A 311 12.56 8.62 -27.76
N ALA A 312 11.85 9.67 -28.17
CA ALA A 312 11.63 10.86 -27.37
C ALA A 312 10.13 11.05 -27.12
N PHE A 313 9.76 11.46 -25.90
CA PHE A 313 8.36 11.76 -25.56
C PHE A 313 8.28 12.79 -24.44
N VAL A 314 7.10 13.40 -24.31
CA VAL A 314 6.79 14.43 -23.33
C VAL A 314 5.72 13.95 -22.36
N THR A 315 5.87 14.30 -21.09
CA THR A 315 4.88 14.13 -20.03
C THR A 315 4.69 15.42 -19.24
N TYR A 316 3.61 15.51 -18.45
CA TYR A 316 3.35 16.63 -17.53
C TYR A 316 3.51 16.25 -16.06
N PHE A 317 4.14 15.11 -15.82
CA PHE A 317 4.46 14.57 -14.51
C PHE A 317 5.85 13.95 -14.59
N LYS A 318 6.52 13.90 -13.44
CA LYS A 318 7.89 13.38 -13.35
C LYS A 318 7.84 11.86 -13.22
N ILE A 319 8.51 11.13 -14.10
CA ILE A 319 8.79 9.70 -13.94
C ILE A 319 9.98 9.53 -12.98
N ASN A 320 9.82 8.69 -11.95
CA ASN A 320 10.91 8.33 -11.06
C ASN A 320 11.79 7.26 -11.73
N ARG A 321 12.91 7.66 -12.33
CA ARG A 321 13.81 6.76 -13.07
C ARG A 321 14.48 5.71 -12.18
N GLU A 322 14.67 5.97 -10.88
CA GLU A 322 15.29 5.00 -9.98
C GLU A 322 14.43 3.75 -9.79
N VAL A 323 13.12 3.90 -9.99
CA VAL A 323 12.12 2.83 -9.85
C VAL A 323 11.67 2.34 -11.23
N ASN A 324 11.54 3.23 -12.21
CA ASN A 324 10.96 2.97 -13.52
C ASN A 324 11.98 3.23 -14.66
N SER A 325 13.18 2.67 -14.54
CA SER A 325 14.20 2.75 -15.60
C SER A 325 13.92 1.82 -16.77
N VAL A 326 13.14 0.75 -16.55
CA VAL A 326 12.79 -0.26 -17.56
C VAL A 326 11.29 -0.18 -17.83
N ILE A 327 10.93 0.05 -19.08
CA ILE A 327 9.54 0.19 -19.53
C ILE A 327 9.23 -0.90 -20.56
N PRO A 328 8.36 -1.87 -20.26
CA PRO A 328 8.17 -3.05 -21.10
C PRO A 328 7.45 -2.77 -22.42
N ILE A 329 6.64 -1.71 -22.47
CA ILE A 329 5.89 -1.31 -23.67
C ILE A 329 5.94 0.21 -23.78
N LEU A 330 6.26 0.73 -24.97
CA LEU A 330 6.17 2.17 -25.28
C LEU A 330 4.74 2.65 -25.07
N PRO A 331 4.44 3.43 -24.01
CA PRO A 331 3.05 3.75 -23.67
C PRO A 331 2.48 4.91 -24.50
N PHE A 332 3.30 5.62 -25.27
CA PHE A 332 2.92 6.92 -25.82
C PHE A 332 2.72 6.85 -27.34
N ASN A 333 1.48 6.71 -27.79
CA ASN A 333 1.11 6.80 -29.20
C ASN A 333 0.71 8.23 -29.64
N LYS A 334 1.17 9.26 -28.91
CA LYS A 334 0.98 10.67 -29.29
C LYS A 334 2.27 11.43 -29.05
N GLY A 335 2.83 11.99 -30.13
CA GLY A 335 4.02 12.82 -30.10
C GLY A 335 5.35 12.11 -29.93
N LYS A 336 5.39 10.83 -30.25
CA LYS A 336 6.57 9.99 -30.20
C LYS A 336 7.25 9.98 -31.55
N ASP A 337 8.53 10.31 -31.55
CA ASP A 337 9.41 10.07 -32.68
C ASP A 337 10.41 8.97 -32.31
N ILE A 338 10.57 8.01 -33.24
CA ILE A 338 11.50 6.90 -33.10
C ILE A 338 12.46 6.95 -34.27
N ILE A 339 13.74 6.94 -33.93
CA ILE A 339 14.78 6.72 -34.92
C ILE A 339 15.57 5.48 -34.55
N SER A 340 16.17 4.85 -35.55
CA SER A 340 17.10 3.76 -35.34
C SER A 340 18.52 4.23 -35.63
N VAL A 341 19.49 3.72 -34.90
CA VAL A 341 20.93 3.91 -35.13
C VAL A 341 21.66 2.59 -34.94
N SER A 342 22.86 2.48 -35.48
CA SER A 342 23.75 1.33 -35.23
C SER A 342 24.97 1.80 -34.46
N ARG A 343 25.42 1.02 -33.48
CA ARG A 343 26.70 1.29 -32.81
C ARG A 343 27.79 0.44 -33.45
N LYS A 344 28.93 1.07 -33.76
CA LYS A 344 30.15 0.39 -34.22
C LYS A 344 31.36 1.08 -33.62
N ASP A 345 31.97 0.47 -32.61
CA ASP A 345 33.12 1.03 -31.93
C ASP A 345 34.36 0.97 -32.83
N SER A 346 35.12 2.07 -32.84
CA SER A 346 36.42 2.13 -33.52
C SER A 346 37.48 1.75 -32.50
N PHE A 347 37.93 0.49 -32.51
CA PHE A 347 38.99 -0.01 -31.63
C PHE A 347 40.38 0.46 -32.08
#